data_AF-A0A401NMG1-F1
#
_entry.id   AF-A0A401NMG1-F1
#
_cell.length_a   1.000
_cell.length_b   1.000
_cell.length_c   1.000
_cell.angle_alpha   90.00
_cell.angle_beta   90.00
_cell.angle_gamma   90.00
#
_symmetry.space_group_name_H-M   'P 1'
#
loop_
_entity.id
_entity.type
_entity.pdbx_description
1 polymer ?
#
loop_
_entity_poly.entity_id
_entity_poly.type
_entity_poly.pdbx_seq_one_letter_code
_entity_poly.pdbx_strand_id
1 'polypeptide(L)'
;KICPPCDNEMKADVILEHFCASEFALKMKIKEIKREKGDRKIISQRKKKVLKLGPLKKKDLKKLVLFIKNGASCPCNQLDNPNSNFLIMGRKWDNQLLLTVIHKWDKKNKDLRYAVKIMKTYQCPTYHHVFQ
;
A
#
# COMPACT_ATOMS: atom_id res chain seq x y z
N LYS A 1 -11.99 -8.86 -13.56
CA LYS A 1 -10.53 -8.60 -13.47
C LYS A 1 -10.20 -8.10 -12.07
N ILE A 2 -9.17 -8.64 -11.41
CA ILE A 2 -8.75 -8.25 -10.04
C ILE A 2 -8.31 -6.77 -10.05
N CYS A 3 -8.51 -6.06 -8.94
CA CYS A 3 -8.03 -4.68 -8.85
C CYS A 3 -6.49 -4.66 -8.99
N PRO A 4 -5.90 -3.78 -9.81
CA PRO A 4 -4.44 -3.74 -9.99
C PRO A 4 -3.65 -3.66 -8.67
N PRO A 5 -4.10 -2.89 -7.64
CA PRO A 5 -3.39 -2.89 -6.36
C PRO A 5 -3.36 -4.21 -5.61
N CYS A 6 -4.24 -5.15 -5.96
CA CYS A 6 -4.41 -6.43 -5.31
C CYS A 6 -3.81 -7.60 -6.09
N ASP A 7 -3.36 -7.35 -7.33
CA ASP A 7 -2.84 -8.32 -8.27
C ASP A 7 -1.32 -8.14 -8.42
N ASN A 8 -0.61 -8.30 -7.30
CA ASN A 8 0.83 -8.06 -7.22
C ASN A 8 1.56 -9.31 -6.73
N GLU A 9 2.68 -9.61 -7.38
CA GLU A 9 3.55 -10.71 -6.99
C GLU A 9 4.19 -10.44 -5.62
N MET A 10 4.31 -11.50 -4.79
CA MET A 10 4.85 -11.41 -3.43
C MET A 10 6.31 -11.87 -3.36
N LYS A 11 7.13 -11.47 -4.33
CA LYS A 11 8.59 -11.62 -4.31
C LYS A 11 9.28 -10.37 -3.77
N ALA A 12 10.44 -10.54 -3.12
CA ALA A 12 11.08 -9.45 -2.40
C ALA A 12 11.52 -8.28 -3.31
N ASP A 13 12.11 -8.59 -4.47
CA ASP A 13 12.51 -7.65 -5.51
C ASP A 13 11.31 -6.82 -6.01
N VAL A 14 10.22 -7.47 -6.42
CA VAL A 14 8.99 -6.80 -6.89
C VAL A 14 8.39 -5.90 -5.81
N ILE A 15 8.37 -6.36 -4.55
CA ILE A 15 7.90 -5.55 -3.41
C ILE A 15 8.76 -4.28 -3.24
N LEU A 16 10.08 -4.37 -3.45
CA LEU A 16 10.99 -3.24 -3.32
C LEU A 16 10.87 -2.27 -4.49
N GLU A 17 10.67 -2.76 -5.71
CA GLU A 17 10.36 -1.92 -6.87
C GLU A 17 9.09 -1.10 -6.65
N HIS A 18 8.02 -1.77 -6.19
CA HIS A 18 6.77 -1.10 -5.83
C HIS A 18 6.95 -0.09 -4.69
N PHE A 19 7.79 -0.40 -3.71
CA PHE A 19 8.13 0.52 -2.62
C PHE A 19 8.85 1.77 -3.14
N CYS A 20 9.70 1.61 -4.14
CA CYS A 20 10.40 2.73 -4.78
C CYS A 20 9.47 3.59 -5.64
N ALA A 21 8.59 2.96 -6.42
CA ALA A 21 7.58 3.65 -7.22
C ALA A 21 6.50 4.34 -6.37
N SER A 22 6.32 3.92 -5.12
CA SER A 22 5.31 4.47 -4.21
C SER A 22 5.86 5.65 -3.41
N GLU A 23 5.05 6.68 -3.19
CA GLU A 23 5.48 7.83 -2.39
C GLU A 23 5.44 7.54 -0.88
N PHE A 24 4.51 6.71 -0.43
CA PHE A 24 4.40 6.29 0.96
C PHE A 24 4.21 4.77 1.09
N ALA A 25 4.62 4.23 2.24
CA ALA A 25 4.44 2.82 2.57
C ALA A 25 4.21 2.63 4.07
N LEU A 26 3.21 1.82 4.44
CA LEU A 26 2.80 1.60 5.82
C LEU A 26 2.50 0.12 6.05
N LYS A 27 2.76 -0.34 7.27
CA LYS A 27 2.21 -1.60 7.77
C LYS A 27 1.08 -1.29 8.76
N MET A 28 -0.14 -1.70 8.46
CA MET A 28 -1.33 -1.32 9.23
C MET A 28 -2.42 -2.39 9.23
N LYS A 29 -3.40 -2.25 10.13
CA LYS A 29 -4.67 -3.00 10.06
C LYS A 29 -5.75 -2.15 9.41
N ILE A 30 -6.67 -2.82 8.72
CA ILE A 30 -7.85 -2.18 8.15
C ILE A 30 -8.94 -2.19 9.21
N LYS A 31 -9.63 -1.05 9.34
CA LYS A 31 -10.81 -0.91 10.20
C LYS A 31 -12.08 -1.22 9.41
N GLU A 32 -12.18 -0.64 8.22
CA GLU A 32 -13.42 -0.67 7.45
C GLU A 32 -13.12 -0.48 5.96
N ILE A 33 -13.92 -1.11 5.11
CA ILE A 33 -13.86 -0.98 3.65
C ILE A 33 -15.25 -0.57 3.17
N LYS A 34 -15.34 0.50 2.39
CA LYS A 34 -16.58 1.02 1.81
C LYS A 34 -16.47 1.14 0.30
N ARG A 35 -17.61 1.05 -0.38
CA ARG A 35 -17.74 1.48 -1.77
C ARG A 35 -18.24 2.91 -1.77
N GLU A 36 -17.58 3.81 -2.49
CA GLU A 36 -17.95 5.23 -2.57
C GLU A 36 -17.67 5.74 -3.98
N LYS A 37 -18.71 6.23 -4.68
CA LYS A 37 -18.59 6.86 -6.01
C LYS A 37 -17.79 6.07 -7.06
N GLY A 38 -17.92 4.74 -7.07
CA GLY A 38 -17.17 3.87 -8.00
C GLY A 38 -15.78 3.44 -7.50
N ASP A 39 -15.33 3.98 -6.37
CA ASP A 39 -14.07 3.64 -5.72
C ASP A 39 -14.28 2.69 -4.53
N ARG A 40 -13.19 2.06 -4.10
CA ARG A 40 -13.12 1.44 -2.77
C ARG A 40 -12.34 2.31 -1.81
N LYS A 41 -13.00 2.69 -0.73
CA LYS A 41 -12.43 3.43 0.38
C LYS A 41 -12.00 2.48 1.48
N ILE A 42 -10.76 2.61 1.92
CA ILE A 42 -10.15 1.79 2.98
C ILE A 42 -9.79 2.71 4.12
N ILE A 43 -10.32 2.42 5.31
CA ILE A 43 -10.08 3.19 6.53
C ILE A 43 -9.15 2.38 7.43
N SER A 44 -8.03 2.97 7.85
CA SER A 44 -7.07 2.30 8.73
C SER A 44 -7.51 2.29 10.20
N GLN A 45 -7.01 1.33 10.97
CA GLN A 45 -6.96 1.44 12.42
C GLN A 45 -5.95 2.52 12.87
N ARG A 46 -6.00 2.93 14.15
CA ARG A 46 -5.14 3.99 14.72
C ARG A 46 -3.66 3.58 14.76
N LYS A 47 -3.36 2.33 15.11
CA LYS A 47 -1.98 1.81 15.18
C LYS A 47 -1.48 1.40 13.79
N LYS A 48 -0.31 1.90 13.42
CA LYS A 48 0.36 1.61 12.15
C LYS A 48 1.84 1.91 12.25
N LYS A 49 2.63 1.13 11.54
CA LYS A 49 4.08 1.30 11.42
C LYS A 49 4.37 1.99 10.10
N VAL A 50 4.96 3.19 10.17
CA VAL A 50 5.39 3.93 8.98
C VAL A 50 6.70 3.31 8.47
N LEU A 51 6.74 2.99 7.18
CA LEU A 51 7.93 2.47 6.49
C LEU A 51 8.54 3.55 5.57
N LYS A 52 7.68 4.30 4.87
CA LYS A 52 8.04 5.48 4.07
C LYS A 52 6.94 6.53 4.27
N LEU A 53 7.32 7.72 4.74
CA LEU A 53 6.34 8.77 5.08
C LEU A 53 5.86 9.52 3.83
N GLY A 54 6.79 9.95 2.98
CA GLY A 54 6.50 10.70 1.76
C GLY A 54 5.58 11.91 2.01
N PRO A 55 4.48 12.07 1.25
CA PRO A 55 3.57 13.22 1.36
C PRO A 55 2.59 13.13 2.54
N LEU A 56 2.65 12.08 3.37
CA LEU A 56 1.74 11.89 4.50
C LEU A 56 2.04 12.86 5.63
N LYS A 57 1.02 13.57 6.12
CA LYS A 57 1.12 14.47 7.28
C LYS A 57 0.71 13.74 8.55
N LYS A 58 1.11 14.26 9.73
CA LYS A 58 0.69 13.72 11.05
C LYS A 58 -0.84 13.61 11.17
N LYS A 59 -1.61 14.52 10.56
CA LYS A 59 -3.08 14.45 10.53
C LYS A 59 -3.61 13.24 9.75
N ASP A 60 -2.97 12.89 8.64
CA ASP A 60 -3.33 11.72 7.82
C ASP A 60 -3.02 10.42 8.58
N LEU A 61 -1.94 10.42 9.37
CA LEU A 61 -1.63 9.31 10.27
C LEU A 61 -2.64 9.16 11.43
N LYS A 62 -3.39 10.19 11.82
CA LYS A 62 -4.47 10.03 12.83
C LYS A 62 -5.69 9.32 12.24
N LYS A 63 -6.10 9.69 11.02
CA LYS A 63 -7.26 9.14 10.30
C LYS A 63 -6.88 8.90 8.84
N LEU A 64 -6.26 7.76 8.56
CA LEU A 64 -5.82 7.43 7.21
C LEU A 64 -6.97 6.81 6.43
N VAL A 65 -7.26 7.43 5.30
CA VAL A 65 -8.27 7.00 4.34
C VAL A 65 -7.57 6.85 3.01
N LEU A 66 -7.69 5.67 2.41
CA LEU A 66 -7.08 5.32 1.14
C LEU A 66 -8.16 4.97 0.14
N PHE A 67 -7.88 5.15 -1.15
CA PHE A 67 -8.79 4.85 -2.22
C PHE A 67 -8.16 3.92 -3.25
N ILE A 68 -8.90 2.90 -3.67
CA ILE A 68 -8.66 2.19 -4.92
C ILE A 68 -9.58 2.82 -5.95
N LYS A 69 -8.99 3.61 -6.85
CA LYS A 69 -9.73 4.31 -7.90
C LYS A 69 -10.37 3.31 -8.87
N ASN A 70 -11.64 3.53 -9.23
CA ASN A 70 -12.48 2.62 -9.99
C ASN A 70 -12.53 1.19 -9.39
N GLY A 71 -12.27 1.10 -8.08
CA GLY A 71 -12.09 -0.16 -7.37
C GLY A 71 -13.38 -0.85 -6.95
N ALA A 72 -14.55 -0.20 -7.07
CA ALA A 72 -15.80 -0.72 -6.51
C ALA A 72 -16.13 -2.13 -7.04
N SER A 73 -15.92 -2.35 -8.35
CA SER A 73 -16.40 -3.53 -9.07
C SER A 73 -15.35 -4.63 -9.26
N CYS A 74 -14.07 -4.40 -8.93
CA CYS A 74 -13.01 -5.41 -9.12
C CYS A 74 -12.78 -6.23 -7.83
N PRO A 75 -12.66 -7.56 -7.86
CA PRO A 75 -12.33 -8.34 -6.67
C PRO A 75 -10.94 -7.99 -6.12
N CYS A 76 -10.75 -8.17 -4.82
CA CYS A 76 -9.48 -7.93 -4.14
C CYS A 76 -9.34 -8.89 -2.95
N ASN A 77 -8.92 -10.12 -3.22
CA ASN A 77 -8.94 -11.21 -2.23
C ASN A 77 -8.04 -10.94 -1.01
N GLN A 78 -7.03 -10.06 -1.18
CA GLN A 78 -6.19 -9.58 -0.09
C GLN A 78 -7.05 -8.96 1.04
N LEU A 79 -8.17 -8.30 0.70
CA LEU A 79 -9.02 -7.58 1.64
C LEU A 79 -10.07 -8.46 2.35
N ASP A 80 -10.25 -9.71 1.93
CA ASP A 80 -11.33 -10.59 2.45
C ASP A 80 -11.16 -10.93 3.94
N ASN A 81 -9.94 -10.80 4.49
CA ASN A 81 -9.67 -11.02 5.90
C ASN A 81 -9.03 -9.78 6.55
N PRO A 82 -9.85 -8.80 7.01
CA PRO A 82 -9.37 -7.54 7.54
C PRO A 82 -8.67 -7.66 8.91
N ASN A 83 -8.71 -8.82 9.58
CA ASN A 83 -8.10 -9.02 10.90
C ASN A 83 -6.57 -9.13 10.86
N SER A 84 -5.97 -9.34 9.67
CA SER A 84 -4.53 -9.33 9.50
C SER A 84 -3.95 -7.91 9.46
N ASN A 85 -2.62 -7.83 9.53
CA ASN A 85 -1.92 -6.62 9.11
C ASN A 85 -1.77 -6.65 7.58
N PHE A 86 -1.53 -5.49 7.01
CA PHE A 86 -1.31 -5.29 5.59
C PHE A 86 -0.07 -4.44 5.41
N LEU A 87 0.76 -4.81 4.43
CA LEU A 87 1.69 -3.89 3.82
C LEU A 87 0.93 -3.15 2.73
N ILE A 88 0.86 -1.83 2.86
CA ILE A 88 0.25 -0.96 1.87
C ILE A 88 1.28 0.01 1.32
N MET A 89 1.11 0.35 0.05
CA MET A 89 1.89 1.38 -0.61
C MET A 89 0.98 2.22 -1.49
N GLY A 90 1.38 3.45 -1.72
CA GLY A 90 0.53 4.38 -2.44
C GLY A 90 1.20 5.70 -2.78
N ARG A 91 0.41 6.54 -3.43
CA ARG A 91 0.77 7.90 -3.83
C ARG A 91 -0.36 8.86 -3.49
N LYS A 92 -0.04 10.13 -3.38
CA LYS A 92 -1.01 11.20 -3.26
C LYS A 92 -1.38 11.71 -4.65
N TRP A 93 -2.67 11.88 -4.91
CA TRP A 93 -3.18 12.47 -6.15
C TRP A 93 -4.40 13.31 -5.84
N ASP A 94 -4.39 14.57 -6.28
CA ASP A 94 -5.49 15.53 -6.07
C ASP A 94 -6.04 15.51 -4.63
N ASN A 95 -5.12 15.60 -3.68
CA ASN A 95 -5.37 15.55 -2.23
C ASN A 95 -5.95 14.23 -1.68
N GLN A 96 -6.15 13.21 -2.50
CA GLN A 96 -6.51 11.86 -2.09
C GLN A 96 -5.27 10.97 -1.98
N LEU A 97 -5.34 9.96 -1.12
CA LEU A 97 -4.30 8.95 -0.98
C LEU A 97 -4.73 7.71 -1.74
N LEU A 98 -4.08 7.43 -2.86
CA LEU A 98 -4.37 6.30 -3.72
C LEU A 98 -3.54 5.09 -3.28
N LEU A 99 -4.23 3.96 -3.11
CA LEU A 99 -3.59 2.67 -2.88
C LEU A 99 -3.12 2.12 -4.23
N THR A 100 -1.82 1.86 -4.33
CA THR A 100 -1.21 1.26 -5.53
C THR A 100 -0.84 -0.19 -5.31
N VAL A 101 -0.55 -0.60 -4.07
CA VAL A 101 -0.18 -1.97 -3.72
C VAL A 101 -0.73 -2.35 -2.35
N ILE A 102 -1.28 -3.56 -2.24
CA ILE A 102 -1.63 -4.18 -0.97
C ILE A 102 -1.18 -5.64 -0.91
N HIS A 103 -0.48 -5.98 0.16
CA HIS A 103 -0.13 -7.34 0.52
C HIS A 103 -0.62 -7.65 1.92
N LYS A 104 -1.44 -8.68 2.06
CA LYS A 104 -1.81 -9.28 3.34
C LYS A 104 -0.55 -9.77 4.02
N TRP A 105 -0.41 -9.41 5.29
CA TRP A 105 0.72 -9.85 6.08
C TRP A 105 0.61 -11.34 6.38
N ASP A 106 1.55 -12.09 5.84
CA ASP A 106 1.78 -13.49 6.20
C ASP A 106 3.14 -13.63 6.90
N LYS A 107 3.15 -14.27 8.07
CA LYS A 107 4.37 -14.52 8.85
C LYS A 107 5.24 -15.63 8.24
N LYS A 108 4.64 -16.53 7.44
CA LYS A 108 5.32 -17.64 6.77
C LYS A 108 6.01 -17.19 5.48
N ASN A 109 5.53 -16.13 4.85
CA ASN A 109 6.14 -15.55 3.65
C ASN A 109 7.49 -14.88 3.99
N LYS A 110 8.59 -15.49 3.53
CA LYS A 110 9.96 -15.03 3.79
C LYS A 110 10.29 -13.76 3.00
N ASP A 111 9.87 -13.67 1.74
CA ASP A 111 10.08 -12.51 0.85
C ASP A 111 9.46 -11.23 1.41
N LEU A 112 8.18 -11.28 1.80
CA LEU A 112 7.48 -10.13 2.37
C LEU A 112 8.16 -9.63 3.65
N ARG A 113 8.61 -10.57 4.50
CA ARG A 113 9.32 -10.24 5.74
C ARG A 113 10.69 -9.62 5.46
N TYR A 114 11.43 -10.19 4.51
CA TYR A 114 12.73 -9.71 4.11
C TYR A 114 12.64 -8.30 3.52
N ALA A 115 11.76 -8.09 2.53
CA ALA A 115 11.55 -6.79 1.92
C ALA A 115 11.19 -5.72 2.96
N VAL A 116 10.21 -5.96 3.84
CA VAL A 116 9.84 -4.99 4.89
C VAL A 116 10.95 -4.76 5.91
N LYS A 117 11.82 -5.75 6.17
CA LYS A 117 12.98 -5.57 7.05
C LYS A 117 13.97 -4.58 6.46
N ILE A 118 14.26 -4.68 5.17
CA ILE A 118 15.29 -3.86 4.52
C ILE A 118 14.76 -2.52 3.98
N MET A 119 13.45 -2.34 3.78
CA MET A 119 12.83 -1.10 3.28
C MET A 119 13.30 0.19 3.98
N LYS A 120 13.63 0.13 5.27
CA LYS A 120 14.08 1.31 6.03
C LYS A 120 15.46 1.81 5.60
N THR A 121 16.30 0.91 5.13
CA THR A 121 17.69 1.19 4.73
C THR A 121 17.91 1.04 3.24
N TYR A 122 16.89 0.55 2.51
CA TYR A 122 16.94 0.34 1.08
C TYR A 122 16.98 1.68 0.36
N GLN A 123 18.04 1.89 -0.42
CA GLN A 123 18.15 3.02 -1.31
C GLN A 123 17.52 2.63 -2.64
N CYS A 124 16.46 3.35 -3.02
CA CYS A 124 15.83 3.13 -4.31
C CYS A 124 16.78 3.50 -5.44
N PRO A 125 16.86 2.69 -6.51
CA PRO A 125 17.65 3.05 -7.66
C PRO A 125 17.17 4.40 -8.20
N THR A 126 18.10 5.35 -8.32
CA THR A 126 17.84 6.59 -9.06
C THR A 126 17.88 6.24 -10.53
N TYR A 127 16.73 5.90 -11.10
CA TYR A 127 16.61 5.88 -12.55
C TYR A 127 16.77 7.33 -13.00
N HIS A 128 17.97 7.69 -13.49
CA HIS A 128 18.12 8.90 -14.28
C HIS A 128 17.11 8.76 -15.43
N HIS A 129 16.11 9.64 -15.48
CA HIS A 129 15.16 9.67 -16.57
C HIS A 129 15.95 9.95 -17.86
N VAL A 130 16.29 8.91 -18.62
CA VAL A 130 16.99 9.00 -19.92
C VAL A 130 16.03 9.42 -21.04
N PHE A 131 14.91 10.07 -20.71
CA PHE A 131 13.96 10.57 -21.68
C PHE A 131 13.90 12.09 -21.56
N GLN A 132 14.71 12.72 -22.41
CA GLN A 132 14.74 14.13 -22.72
C GLN A 132 13.82 14.41 -23.91
#